data_AF-A0A951DHZ8-F1
#
_entry.id   AF-A0A951DHZ8-F1
#
_cell.length_a   1.000
_cell.length_b   1.000
_cell.length_c   1.000
_cell.angle_alpha   90.00
_cell.angle_beta   90.00
_cell.angle_gamma   90.00
#
_symmetry.space_group_name_H-M   'P 1'
#
loop_
_entity.id
_entity.type
_entity.pdbx_description
1 polymer ?
#
loop_
_entity_poly.entity_id
_entity_poly.type
_entity_poly.pdbx_seq_one_letter_code
_entity_poly.pdbx_strand_id
1 'polypeptide(L)' 'MNYDLAMMALEGLARAPLAVRSENGELVIEAEAASFKELARLCLLLGGTNSTDDEFELSPGVHVEGDSPRVRLRLRAE' A
#
# COMPACT_ATOMS: atom_id res chain seq x y z
N MET A 1 3.74 15.56 -12.37
CA MET A 1 2.93 14.46 -12.93
C MET A 1 2.67 13.33 -11.93
N ASN A 2 3.60 13.03 -11.01
CA ASN A 2 3.41 12.01 -9.98
C ASN A 2 2.35 12.39 -8.90
N TYR A 3 2.24 13.68 -8.57
CA TYR A 3 1.31 14.20 -7.56
C TYR A 3 -0.18 13.95 -7.87
N ASP A 4 -0.66 14.28 -9.08
CA ASP A 4 -2.09 14.14 -9.42
C ASP A 4 -2.52 12.67 -9.43
N LEU A 5 -1.64 11.76 -9.85
CA LEU A 5 -1.88 10.32 -9.79
C LEU A 5 -1.92 9.82 -8.34
N ALA A 6 -1.10 10.38 -7.45
CA ALA A 6 -1.10 10.03 -6.04
C ALA A 6 -2.38 10.52 -5.36
N MET A 7 -2.85 11.71 -5.75
CA MET A 7 -4.14 12.24 -5.30
C MET A 7 -5.30 11.37 -5.78
N MET A 8 -5.30 10.92 -7.04
CA MET A 8 -6.33 10.00 -7.54
C MET A 8 -6.34 8.66 -6.79
N ALA A 9 -5.16 8.10 -6.47
CA ALA A 9 -5.07 6.88 -5.67
C ALA A 9 -5.58 7.09 -4.23
N LEU A 10 -5.26 8.22 -3.61
CA LEU A 10 -5.79 8.62 -2.30
C LEU A 10 -7.32 8.80 -2.33
N GLU A 11 -7.86 9.41 -3.37
CA GLU A 11 -9.31 9.55 -3.56
C GLU A 11 -10.00 8.19 -3.73
N GLY A 12 -9.38 7.25 -4.45
CA GLY A 12 -9.85 5.88 -4.56
C GLY A 12 -9.92 5.18 -3.20
N LEU A 13 -8.85 5.29 -2.41
CA LEU A 13 -8.80 4.77 -1.04
C LEU A 13 -9.78 5.45 -0.08
N ALA A 14 -10.08 6.74 -0.28
CA ALA A 14 -11.07 7.44 0.54
C ALA A 14 -12.49 6.90 0.31
N ARG A 15 -12.80 6.43 -0.91
CA ARG A 15 -14.09 5.82 -1.25
C ARG A 15 -14.22 4.38 -0.79
N ALA A 16 -13.11 3.64 -0.78
CA ALA A 16 -13.04 2.26 -0.32
C ALA A 16 -11.92 2.12 0.73
N PRO A 17 -12.18 2.55 1.98
CA PRO A 17 -11.14 2.63 2.99
C PRO A 17 -10.63 1.25 3.42
N LEU A 18 -9.31 1.18 3.61
CA LEU A 18 -8.63 0.03 4.19
C LEU A 18 -8.93 -0.05 5.69
N ALA A 19 -9.31 -1.23 6.18
CA ALA A 19 -9.39 -1.48 7.61
C ALA A 19 -8.02 -1.97 8.10
N VAL A 20 -7.38 -1.24 9.00
CA VAL A 20 -6.08 -1.60 9.56
C VAL A 20 -6.24 -1.95 11.04
N ARG A 21 -5.76 -3.11 11.45
CA ARG A 21 -5.81 -3.57 12.85
C ARG A 21 -4.56 -4.35 13.21
N SER A 22 -4.25 -4.43 14.51
CA SER A 22 -3.20 -5.32 15.01
C SER A 22 -3.83 -6.61 15.54
N GLU A 23 -3.34 -7.77 15.07
CA GLU A 23 -3.73 -9.10 15.53
C GLU A 23 -2.46 -9.90 15.85
N ASN A 24 -2.28 -10.36 17.10
CA ASN A 24 -1.17 -11.24 17.51
C ASN A 24 0.25 -10.73 17.13
N GLY A 25 0.50 -9.42 17.21
CA GLY A 25 1.78 -8.82 16.80
C GLY A 25 1.96 -8.65 15.29
N GLU A 26 0.92 -8.93 14.51
CA GLU A 26 0.85 -8.67 13.08
C GLU A 26 -0.04 -7.45 12.82
N LEU A 27 0.26 -6.69 11.76
CA LEU A 27 -0.61 -5.67 11.21
C LEU A 27 -1.46 -6.31 10.11
N VAL A 28 -2.77 -6.39 10.32
CA VAL A 28 -3.72 -6.91 9.33
C VAL A 28 -4.40 -5.75 8.62
N ILE A 29 -4.24 -5.69 7.31
CA ILE A 29 -4.92 -4.75 6.42
C ILE A 29 -6.00 -5.51 5.66
N GLU A 30 -7.26 -5.13 5.85
CA GLU A 30 -8.42 -5.75 5.21
C GLU A 30 -9.17 -4.77 4.31
N ALA A 31 -9.36 -5.14 3.06
CA ALA A 31 -10.04 -4.30 2.08
C ALA A 31 -10.57 -5.09 0.89
N GLU A 32 -11.34 -4.41 0.04
CA GLU A 32 -11.72 -4.92 -1.28
C GLU A 32 -10.54 -4.92 -2.25
N ALA A 33 -10.57 -5.79 -3.26
CA ALA A 33 -9.49 -5.94 -4.23
C ALA A 33 -9.13 -4.63 -4.95
N ALA A 34 -10.11 -3.77 -5.25
CA ALA A 34 -9.86 -2.47 -5.87
C ALA A 34 -9.03 -1.55 -4.97
N SER A 35 -9.27 -1.58 -3.66
CA SER A 35 -8.56 -0.77 -2.67
C SER A 35 -7.08 -1.15 -2.57
N PHE A 36 -6.75 -2.44 -2.66
CA PHE A 36 -5.36 -2.88 -2.67
C PHE A 36 -4.60 -2.43 -3.92
N LYS A 37 -5.28 -2.31 -5.07
CA LYS A 37 -4.67 -1.77 -6.30
C LYS A 37 -4.32 -0.29 -6.14
N GLU A 38 -5.23 0.50 -5.55
CA GLU A 38 -4.96 1.92 -5.27
C GLU A 38 -3.89 2.11 -4.20
N LEU A 39 -3.84 1.25 -3.17
CA LEU A 39 -2.76 1.24 -2.19
C LEU A 39 -1.40 0.97 -2.84
N ALA A 40 -1.30 -0.07 -3.68
CA ALA A 40 -0.07 -0.39 -4.39
C ALA A 40 0.35 0.77 -5.30
N ARG A 41 -0.59 1.34 -6.07
CA ARG A 41 -0.35 2.53 -6.89
C ARG A 41 0.16 3.71 -6.06
N LEU A 42 -0.43 3.98 -4.89
CA LEU A 42 0.05 5.04 -4.01
C LEU A 42 1.48 4.77 -3.52
N CYS A 43 1.76 3.55 -3.05
CA CYS A 43 3.11 3.17 -2.61
C CYS A 43 4.15 3.29 -3.72
N LEU A 44 3.76 3.05 -4.97
CA LEU A 44 4.61 3.22 -6.14
C LEU A 44 4.95 4.65 -6.45
N LEU A 45 3.93 5.50 -6.43
CA LEU A 45 4.03 6.93 -6.68
C LEU A 45 4.86 7.60 -5.59
N LEU A 46 4.75 7.14 -4.34
CA LEU A 46 5.51 7.65 -3.20
C LEU A 46 6.93 7.05 -3.09
N GLY A 47 7.12 5.78 -3.45
CA GLY A 47 8.39 5.05 -3.29
C GLY A 47 9.35 5.15 -4.48
N GLY A 48 8.89 5.61 -5.65
CA GLY A 48 9.71 5.70 -6.85
C GLY A 48 10.54 6.98 -6.92
N THR A 49 11.78 6.97 -6.41
CA THR A 49 12.80 7.94 -6.82
C THR A 49 13.53 7.54 -8.10
N ASN A 50 13.44 6.28 -8.54
CA ASN A 50 13.98 5.80 -9.82
C ASN A 50 13.05 4.73 -10.43
N SER A 51 12.31 5.07 -11.48
CA SER A 51 11.51 4.12 -12.26
C SER A 51 12.16 3.90 -13.63
N THR A 52 12.33 2.65 -14.04
CA THR A 52 12.47 2.27 -15.45
C THR A 52 11.18 1.59 -15.92
N ASP A 53 10.86 1.72 -17.21
CA ASP A 53 9.54 1.38 -17.78
C ASP A 53 9.11 -0.09 -17.61
N ASP A 54 10.04 -1.01 -17.31
CA ASP A 54 9.77 -2.45 -17.32
C ASP A 54 9.75 -3.13 -15.94
N GLU A 55 10.32 -2.53 -14.89
CA GLU A 55 10.29 -3.09 -13.53
C GLU A 55 10.37 -1.95 -12.49
N PHE A 56 9.62 -2.09 -11.41
CA PHE A 56 9.80 -1.28 -10.20
C PHE A 56 10.06 -2.21 -9.02
N GLU A 57 11.02 -1.84 -8.17
CA GLU A 57 11.21 -2.46 -6.88
C GLU A 57 10.52 -1.58 -5.84
N LEU A 58 9.51 -2.11 -5.14
CA LEU A 58 9.12 -1.55 -3.84
C LEU A 58 10.27 -1.87 -2.90
N SER A 59 11.30 -1.04 -2.91
CA SER A 59 12.30 -1.03 -1.87
C SER A 59 11.70 -0.19 -0.74
N PRO A 60 11.14 -0.77 0.34
CA PRO A 60 10.95 -0.03 1.58
C PRO A 60 12.35 0.27 2.11
N GLY A 61 13.00 1.26 1.49
CA GLY A 61 14.24 1.79 1.94
C GLY A 61 14.02 2.27 3.36
N VAL A 62 14.79 1.69 4.28
CA VAL A 62 15.21 2.24 5.57
C VAL A 62 14.61 1.61 6.83
N HIS A 63 13.39 1.06 6.90
CA HIS A 63 12.89 0.51 8.19
C HIS A 63 12.09 -0.80 8.12
N VAL A 64 12.79 -1.89 7.83
CA VAL A 64 12.50 -3.16 8.50
C VAL A 64 13.67 -3.39 9.46
N GLU A 65 13.71 -2.63 10.56
CA GLU A 65 14.44 -3.14 11.72
C GLU A 65 13.83 -4.51 12.06
N GLY A 66 14.62 -5.43 12.63
CA GLY A 66 14.16 -6.80 12.89
C GLY A 66 12.86 -6.92 13.70
N ASP A 67 12.40 -5.82 14.30
CA ASP A 67 11.18 -5.66 15.10
C ASP A 67 9.98 -5.06 14.34
N SER A 68 10.06 -4.77 13.03
CA SER A 68 8.88 -4.31 12.29
C SER A 68 7.79 -5.39 12.28
N PRO A 69 6.54 -5.05 12.69
CA PRO A 69 5.47 -6.03 12.78
C PRO A 69 5.16 -6.62 11.40
N ARG A 70 4.93 -7.93 11.34
CA ARG A 70 4.55 -8.61 10.10
C ARG A 70 3.25 -8.02 9.56
N VAL A 71 3.22 -7.70 8.27
CA VAL A 71 2.00 -7.18 7.61
C VAL A 71 1.30 -8.32 6.87
N ARG A 72 -0.01 -8.46 7.06
CA ARG A 72 -0.87 -9.42 6.36
C ARG A 72 -2.01 -8.68 5.64
N LEU A 73 -2.16 -8.96 4.34
CA LEU A 73 -3.27 -8.45 3.54
C LEU A 73 -4.41 -9.48 3.51
N ARG A 74 -5.65 -9.07 3.78
CA ARG A 74 -6.85 -9.90 3.74
C ARG A 74 -7.90 -9.27 2.83
N LEU A 75 -8.48 -10.05 1.92
CA LEU A 75 -9.63 -9.59 1.16
C LEU A 75 -10.86 -9.60 2.07
N ARG A 76 -11.63 -8.51 2.06
CA ARG A 76 -12.96 -8.49 2.67
C ARG A 76 -13.87 -9.40 1.85
N ALA A 77 -14.50 -10.38 2.50
CA ALA A 77 -15.55 -11.15 1.86
C ALA A 77 -16.76 -10.23 1.60
N GLU A 78 -17.39 -10.38 0.43
CA GLU A 78 -18.63 -9.66 0.08
C GLU A 78 -19.77 -9.93 1.09
#